data_AF-A0A0B1S338-F1
#
_entry.id   AF-A0A0B1S338-F1
#
_cell.length_a   1.000
_cell.length_b   1.000
_cell.length_c   1.000
_cell.angle_alpha   90.00
_cell.angle_beta   90.00
_cell.angle_gamma   90.00
#
_symmetry.space_group_name_H-M   'P 1'
#
loop_
_entity.id
_entity.type
_entity.pdbx_description
1 polymer ?
#
loop_
_entity_poly.entity_id
_entity_poly.type
_entity_poly.pdbx_seq_one_letter_code
_entity_poly.pdbx_strand_id
1 'polypeptide(L)'
;SLICSKAALTYEQAQEFIDNENLNDDVTIGLRELMKLSKILNKKRTANGALTLASSEIRFDMDWETRTPKAVQEKKHLDTHSMVEEFMLLANISVAEKILAEYPDCAMLRRHPVPTEASYKPLVEYADTHTTYYYQLSNLRHLLSEEIV
;
A
#
# COMPACT_ATOMS: atom_id res chain seq x y z
N SER A 1 -8.68 16.46 18.71
CA SER A 1 -10.12 16.38 18.39
C SER A 1 -10.78 15.32 19.25
N LEU A 2 -12.11 15.36 19.41
CA LEU A 2 -12.89 14.25 19.98
C LEU A 2 -13.67 13.59 18.84
N ILE A 3 -13.47 12.29 18.65
CA ILE A 3 -14.07 11.52 17.56
C ILE A 3 -14.90 10.36 18.12
N CYS A 4 -16.00 10.03 17.46
CA CYS A 4 -16.87 8.91 17.79
C CYS A 4 -17.11 8.09 16.51
N SER A 5 -16.52 6.88 16.44
CA SER A 5 -16.64 6.03 15.25
C SER A 5 -18.07 5.52 15.11
N LYS A 6 -18.61 5.60 13.88
CA LYS A 6 -19.95 5.09 13.56
C LYS A 6 -19.98 3.58 13.31
N ALA A 7 -18.85 3.01 12.89
CA ALA A 7 -18.72 1.58 12.61
C ALA A 7 -17.25 1.12 12.76
N ALA A 8 -17.05 -0.16 13.01
CA ALA A 8 -15.75 -0.83 12.93
C ALA A 8 -15.90 -2.01 11.97
N LEU A 9 -15.25 -1.93 10.81
CA LEU A 9 -15.42 -2.86 9.70
C LEU A 9 -14.11 -3.61 9.43
N THR A 10 -14.21 -4.88 9.04
CA THR A 10 -13.08 -5.57 8.41
C THR A 10 -12.90 -5.10 6.97
N TYR A 11 -11.78 -5.43 6.35
CA TYR A 11 -11.50 -5.06 4.95
C TYR A 11 -12.50 -5.70 3.98
N GLU A 12 -12.89 -6.94 4.25
CA GLU A 12 -13.89 -7.69 3.51
C GLU A 12 -15.27 -7.04 3.63
N GLN A 13 -15.70 -6.72 4.86
CA GLN A 13 -16.98 -6.05 5.09
C GLN A 13 -17.04 -4.67 4.42
N ALA A 14 -15.97 -3.89 4.53
CA ALA A 14 -15.90 -2.58 3.88
C ALA A 14 -15.97 -2.72 2.35
N GLN A 15 -15.39 -3.78 1.77
CA GLN A 15 -15.45 -4.06 0.34
C GLN A 15 -16.89 -4.42 -0.06
N GLU A 16 -17.55 -5.30 0.69
CA GLU A 16 -18.95 -5.68 0.46
C GLU A 16 -19.89 -4.46 0.50
N PHE A 17 -19.67 -3.52 1.41
CA PHE A 17 -20.47 -2.30 1.51
C PHE A 17 -20.28 -1.42 0.28
N ILE A 18 -19.03 -1.25 -0.16
CA ILE A 18 -18.69 -0.48 -1.37
C ILE A 18 -19.35 -1.09 -2.60
N ASP A 19 -19.28 -2.41 -2.76
CA ASP A 19 -19.74 -3.13 -3.94
C ASP A 19 -21.27 -3.28 -4.01
N ASN A 20 -21.97 -3.24 -2.88
CA ASN A 20 -23.43 -3.41 -2.83
C ASN A 20 -24.19 -2.13 -3.18
N GLU A 21 -24.54 -1.93 -4.45
CA GLU A 21 -25.27 -0.75 -4.95
C GLU A 21 -26.59 -0.42 -4.23
N ASN A 22 -27.24 -1.42 -3.61
CA ASN A 22 -28.50 -1.22 -2.91
C ASN A 22 -28.30 -0.61 -1.51
N LEU A 23 -27.09 -0.69 -0.95
CA LEU A 23 -26.76 -0.12 0.35
C LEU A 23 -26.38 1.36 0.18
N ASN A 24 -27.13 2.25 0.84
CA ASN A 24 -27.01 3.71 0.67
C ASN A 24 -27.07 4.47 2.00
N ASP A 25 -26.57 3.86 3.08
CA ASP A 25 -26.36 4.57 4.34
C ASP A 25 -25.15 5.52 4.27
N ASP A 26 -25.07 6.45 5.22
CA ASP A 26 -24.03 7.48 5.26
C ASP A 26 -22.61 6.90 5.29
N VAL A 27 -22.39 5.76 5.96
CA VAL A 27 -21.06 5.13 6.03
C VAL A 27 -20.69 4.58 4.68
N THR A 28 -21.61 3.86 4.02
CA THR A 28 -21.39 3.28 2.70
C THR A 28 -21.14 4.34 1.62
N ILE A 29 -21.90 5.43 1.63
CA ILE A 29 -21.67 6.56 0.72
C ILE A 29 -20.27 7.14 0.95
N GLY A 30 -19.89 7.38 2.21
CA GLY A 30 -18.55 7.86 2.56
C GLY A 30 -17.44 6.93 2.09
N LEU A 31 -17.59 5.61 2.29
CA LEU A 31 -16.63 4.60 1.82
C LEU A 31 -16.45 4.62 0.30
N ARG A 32 -17.52 4.76 -0.47
CA ARG A 32 -17.44 4.86 -1.94
C ARG A 32 -16.71 6.12 -2.39
N GLU A 33 -16.94 7.25 -1.74
CA GLU A 33 -16.22 8.49 -2.06
C GLU A 33 -14.74 8.38 -1.70
N LEU A 34 -14.41 7.82 -0.53
CA LEU A 34 -13.02 7.53 -0.15
C LEU A 34 -12.34 6.61 -1.17
N MET A 35 -13.04 5.57 -1.65
CA MET A 35 -12.53 4.65 -2.67
C MET A 35 -12.24 5.34 -4.01
N LYS A 36 -13.10 6.27 -4.44
CA LYS A 36 -12.84 7.05 -5.67
C LYS A 36 -11.59 7.91 -5.51
N LEU A 37 -11.45 8.58 -4.37
CA LEU A 37 -10.31 9.45 -4.09
C LEU A 37 -9.01 8.65 -3.96
N SER A 38 -9.03 7.50 -3.28
CA SER A 38 -7.83 6.65 -3.15
C SER A 38 -7.31 6.19 -4.50
N LYS A 39 -8.21 5.83 -5.45
CA LYS A 39 -7.82 5.48 -6.83
C LYS A 39 -7.14 6.63 -7.56
N ILE A 40 -7.51 7.88 -7.28
CA ILE A 40 -6.85 9.06 -7.85
C ILE A 40 -5.46 9.27 -7.22
N LEU A 41 -5.36 9.14 -5.89
CA LEU A 41 -4.08 9.24 -5.16
C LEU A 41 -3.08 8.18 -5.64
N ASN A 42 -3.53 6.93 -5.75
CA ASN A 42 -2.72 5.83 -6.24
C ASN A 42 -2.20 6.09 -7.66
N LYS A 43 -3.08 6.50 -8.58
CA LYS A 43 -2.67 6.85 -9.96
C LYS A 43 -1.60 7.93 -10.00
N LYS A 44 -1.75 8.99 -9.19
CA LYS A 44 -0.76 10.06 -9.08
C LYS A 44 0.56 9.54 -8.54
N ARG A 45 0.51 8.72 -7.48
CA ARG A 45 1.68 8.12 -6.83
C ARG A 45 2.44 7.18 -7.78
N THR A 46 1.74 6.33 -8.51
CA THR A 46 2.34 5.44 -9.52
C THR A 46 2.92 6.23 -10.70
N ALA A 47 2.25 7.29 -11.16
CA ALA A 47 2.77 8.17 -12.21
C ALA A 47 4.07 8.89 -11.79
N ASN A 48 4.19 9.22 -10.50
CA ASN A 48 5.41 9.78 -9.89
C ASN A 48 6.49 8.72 -9.58
N GLY A 49 6.34 7.51 -10.11
CA GLY A 49 7.36 6.48 -10.05
C GLY A 49 7.36 5.60 -8.81
N ALA A 50 6.29 5.61 -8.02
CA ALA A 50 6.23 4.76 -6.85
C ALA A 50 6.19 3.25 -7.20
N LEU A 51 6.99 2.49 -6.47
CA LEU A 51 7.10 1.05 -6.64
C LEU A 51 6.02 0.31 -5.85
N THR A 52 5.34 -0.63 -6.49
CA THR A 52 4.46 -1.60 -5.82
C THR A 52 5.20 -2.92 -5.68
N LEU A 53 5.68 -3.21 -4.48
CA LEU A 53 6.29 -4.50 -4.13
C LEU A 53 5.21 -5.41 -3.57
N ALA A 54 4.70 -6.34 -4.39
CA ALA A 54 3.77 -7.36 -3.91
C ALA A 54 4.56 -8.44 -3.14
N SER A 55 4.19 -8.65 -1.88
CA SER A 55 4.64 -9.79 -1.09
C SER A 55 3.40 -10.57 -0.64
N SER A 56 3.32 -11.85 -0.99
CA SER A 56 2.26 -12.72 -0.48
C SER A 56 2.45 -12.93 1.02
N GLU A 57 1.54 -12.38 1.83
CA GLU A 57 1.51 -12.63 3.26
C GLU A 57 0.73 -13.92 3.54
N ILE A 58 1.35 -14.82 4.31
CA ILE A 58 0.73 -16.08 4.73
C ILE A 58 0.19 -15.91 6.15
N ARG A 59 -1.06 -16.30 6.37
CA ARG A 59 -1.68 -16.42 7.71
C ARG A 59 -1.93 -17.88 8.04
N PHE A 60 -1.62 -18.25 9.28
CA PHE A 60 -1.92 -19.56 9.84
C PHE A 60 -3.22 -19.47 10.64
N ASP A 61 -4.20 -20.28 10.25
CA ASP A 61 -5.38 -20.52 11.07
C ASP A 61 -5.01 -21.53 12.16
N MET A 62 -5.05 -21.10 13.41
CA MET A 62 -4.56 -21.87 14.55
C MET A 62 -5.73 -22.48 15.32
N ASP A 63 -5.62 -23.76 15.65
CA ASP A 63 -6.48 -24.36 16.67
C ASP A 63 -6.10 -23.81 18.04
N TRP A 64 -7.00 -23.06 18.67
CA TRP A 64 -6.69 -22.47 19.97
C TRP A 64 -6.61 -23.52 21.09
N GLU A 65 -7.27 -24.68 20.92
CA GLU A 65 -7.27 -25.77 21.91
C GLU A 65 -5.99 -26.62 21.84
N THR A 66 -5.61 -27.06 20.64
CA THR A 66 -4.40 -27.90 20.44
C THR A 66 -3.12 -27.09 20.15
N ARG A 67 -3.24 -25.78 19.90
CA ARG A 67 -2.16 -24.88 19.43
C ARG A 67 -1.48 -25.37 18.13
N THR A 68 -2.20 -26.09 17.29
CA THR A 68 -1.69 -26.57 15.99
C THR A 68 -2.29 -25.79 14.82
N PRO A 69 -1.53 -25.53 13.74
CA PRO A 69 -2.07 -24.85 12.56
C PRO A 69 -3.05 -25.79 11.82
N LYS A 70 -4.32 -25.38 11.71
CA LYS A 70 -5.36 -26.08 10.96
C LYS A 70 -5.23 -25.86 9.46
N ALA A 71 -4.93 -24.63 9.06
CA ALA A 71 -4.86 -24.25 7.66
C ALA A 71 -3.86 -23.11 7.43
N VAL A 72 -3.32 -23.08 6.22
CA VAL A 72 -2.50 -21.98 5.71
C VAL A 72 -3.36 -21.22 4.72
N GLN A 73 -3.55 -19.93 4.94
CA GLN A 73 -4.33 -19.06 4.06
C GLN A 73 -3.45 -17.94 3.53
N GLU A 74 -3.46 -17.75 2.22
CA GLU A 74 -2.86 -16.57 1.61
C GLU A 74 -3.78 -15.37 1.82
N LYS A 75 -3.20 -14.26 2.31
CA LYS A 75 -3.94 -13.02 2.50
C LYS A 75 -4.30 -12.44 1.14
N LYS A 76 -5.59 -12.40 0.83
CA LYS A 76 -6.08 -11.74 -0.38
C LYS A 76 -5.91 -10.24 -0.24
N HIS A 77 -5.35 -9.61 -1.27
CA HIS A 77 -5.31 -8.17 -1.38
C HIS A 77 -6.63 -7.66 -1.98
N LEU A 78 -7.30 -6.76 -1.28
CA LEU A 78 -8.58 -6.14 -1.63
C LEU A 78 -8.36 -4.66 -1.95
N ASP A 79 -9.27 -4.05 -2.71
CA ASP A 79 -9.21 -2.61 -3.02
C ASP A 79 -9.27 -1.77 -1.73
N THR A 80 -9.98 -2.23 -0.70
CA THR A 80 -10.03 -1.57 0.61
C THR A 80 -8.69 -1.51 1.33
N HIS A 81 -7.79 -2.47 1.11
CA HIS A 81 -6.42 -2.40 1.63
C HIS A 81 -5.69 -1.22 1.01
N SER A 82 -5.69 -1.14 -0.32
CA SER A 82 -5.08 -0.03 -1.05
C SER A 82 -5.72 1.31 -0.68
N MET A 83 -7.04 1.36 -0.49
CA MET A 83 -7.74 2.58 -0.06
C MET A 83 -7.18 3.13 1.25
N VAL A 84 -7.05 2.28 2.28
CA VAL A 84 -6.50 2.70 3.57
C VAL A 84 -5.04 3.11 3.44
N GLU A 85 -4.23 2.38 2.66
CA GLU A 85 -2.83 2.70 2.43
C GLU A 85 -2.64 4.11 1.84
N GLU A 86 -3.39 4.48 0.80
CA GLU A 86 -3.23 5.80 0.16
C GLU A 86 -3.55 6.96 1.11
N PHE A 87 -4.57 6.83 1.96
CA PHE A 87 -4.88 7.87 2.95
C PHE A 87 -3.87 7.91 4.10
N MET A 88 -3.33 6.76 4.52
CA MET A 88 -2.27 6.71 5.52
C MET A 88 -0.98 7.35 5.00
N LEU A 89 -0.63 7.09 3.73
CA LEU A 89 0.50 7.74 3.07
C LEU A 89 0.30 9.25 2.99
N LEU A 90 -0.87 9.72 2.53
CA LEU A 90 -1.17 11.15 2.45
C LEU A 90 -1.07 11.84 3.81
N ALA A 91 -1.60 11.22 4.87
CA ALA A 91 -1.51 11.74 6.23
C ALA A 91 -0.06 11.83 6.71
N ASN A 92 0.73 10.77 6.50
CA ASN A 92 2.14 10.74 6.90
C ASN A 92 2.96 11.79 6.18
N ILE A 93 2.78 11.95 4.86
CA ILE A 93 3.46 12.98 4.06
C ILE A 93 3.09 14.38 4.56
N SER A 94 1.79 14.65 4.75
CA SER A 94 1.31 15.96 5.20
C SER A 94 1.86 16.33 6.58
N VAL A 95 1.94 15.36 7.50
CA VAL A 95 2.53 15.57 8.82
C VAL A 95 4.04 15.77 8.71
N ALA A 96 4.75 14.97 7.91
CA ALA A 96 6.19 15.08 7.71
C ALA A 96 6.59 16.45 7.16
N GLU A 97 5.88 16.94 6.13
CA GLU A 97 6.08 18.28 5.57
C GLU A 97 5.87 19.36 6.62
N LYS A 98 4.79 19.24 7.43
CA LYS A 98 4.48 20.23 8.46
C LYS A 98 5.51 20.26 9.58
N ILE A 99 5.93 19.11 10.11
CA ILE A 99 6.92 19.07 11.20
C ILE A 99 8.30 19.51 10.73
N LEU A 100 8.68 19.21 9.48
CA LEU A 100 9.93 19.66 8.89
C LEU A 100 9.97 21.18 8.70
N ALA A 101 8.85 21.78 8.29
CA ALA A 101 8.74 23.23 8.14
C ALA A 101 8.86 23.98 9.49
N GLU A 102 8.34 23.40 10.58
CA GLU A 102 8.38 24.03 11.91
C GLU A 102 9.69 23.74 12.67
N TYR A 103 10.26 22.54 12.51
CA TYR A 103 11.42 22.06 13.26
C TYR A 103 12.48 21.46 12.32
N PRO A 104 13.15 22.28 11.50
CA PRO A 104 14.04 21.77 10.45
C PRO A 104 15.22 20.95 10.98
N ASP A 105 15.74 21.28 12.16
CA ASP A 105 16.93 20.63 12.72
C ASP A 105 16.63 19.34 13.50
N CYS A 106 15.37 19.07 13.84
CA CYS A 106 14.99 17.95 14.71
C CYS A 106 13.67 17.25 14.35
N ALA A 107 13.16 17.47 13.13
CA ALA A 107 12.00 16.75 12.62
C ALA A 107 12.27 15.23 12.57
N MET A 108 11.35 14.45 13.13
CA MET A 108 11.44 12.99 13.09
C MET A 108 10.92 12.48 11.75
N LEU A 109 11.85 12.08 10.88
CA LEU A 109 11.56 11.64 9.51
C LEU A 109 12.02 10.20 9.27
N ARG A 110 11.43 9.56 8.25
CA ARG A 110 11.83 8.26 7.72
C ARG A 110 12.22 8.45 6.26
N ARG A 111 13.28 7.77 5.82
CA ARG A 111 13.74 7.78 4.42
C ARG A 111 14.19 6.38 4.00
N HIS A 112 13.89 5.99 2.77
CA HIS A 112 14.46 4.80 2.16
C HIS A 112 15.56 5.19 1.14
N PRO A 113 16.81 4.75 1.31
CA PRO A 113 17.86 5.05 0.34
C PRO A 113 17.65 4.27 -0.97
N VAL A 114 18.15 4.81 -2.08
CA VAL A 114 18.15 4.12 -3.37
C VAL A 114 18.99 2.83 -3.27
N PRO A 115 18.51 1.68 -3.79
CA PRO A 115 19.27 0.44 -3.80
C PRO A 115 20.59 0.57 -4.57
N THR A 116 21.65 -0.06 -4.08
CA THR A 116 22.95 -0.06 -4.77
C THR A 116 22.92 -0.98 -5.99
N GLU A 117 23.70 -0.67 -7.03
CA GLU A 117 23.74 -1.50 -8.25
C GLU A 117 24.09 -2.96 -7.94
N ALA A 118 25.01 -3.19 -7.00
CA ALA A 118 25.38 -4.52 -6.55
C ALA A 118 24.19 -5.33 -5.97
N SER A 119 23.18 -4.68 -5.37
CA SER A 119 22.06 -5.38 -4.74
C SER A 119 21.07 -5.94 -5.75
N TYR A 120 20.89 -5.30 -6.91
CA TYR A 120 19.94 -5.73 -7.95
C TYR A 120 20.60 -6.28 -9.22
N LYS A 121 21.93 -6.22 -9.33
CA LYS A 121 22.68 -6.82 -10.45
C LYS A 121 22.33 -8.30 -10.71
N PRO A 122 22.23 -9.20 -9.71
CA PRO A 122 21.85 -10.59 -9.97
C PRO A 122 20.46 -10.73 -10.59
N LEU A 123 19.53 -9.84 -10.21
CA LEU A 123 18.17 -9.82 -10.76
C LEU A 123 18.17 -9.38 -12.23
N VAL A 124 18.98 -8.39 -12.58
CA VAL A 124 19.13 -7.92 -13.97
C VAL A 124 19.76 -8.99 -14.84
N GLU A 125 20.87 -9.60 -14.40
CA GLU A 125 21.53 -10.68 -15.14
C GLU A 125 20.60 -11.89 -15.36
N TYR A 126 19.80 -12.25 -14.35
CA TYR A 126 18.80 -13.30 -14.48
C TYR A 126 17.72 -12.96 -15.52
N ALA A 127 17.26 -11.72 -15.58
CA ALA A 127 16.26 -11.30 -16.55
C ALA A 127 16.80 -11.13 -17.97
N ASP A 128 18.06 -10.72 -18.12
CA ASP A 128 18.74 -10.62 -19.42
C ASP A 128 18.86 -12.00 -20.09
N THR A 129 19.07 -13.05 -19.29
CA THR A 129 19.14 -14.44 -19.78
C THR A 129 17.77 -15.02 -20.16
N HIS A 130 16.68 -14.43 -19.69
CA HIS A 130 15.30 -14.86 -19.94
C HIS A 130 14.52 -13.73 -20.63
N THR A 131 14.60 -13.67 -21.97
CA THR A 131 14.15 -12.58 -22.87
C THR A 131 12.76 -11.99 -22.58
N THR A 132 11.87 -12.76 -21.96
CA THR A 132 10.53 -12.33 -21.55
C THR A 132 10.56 -11.27 -20.43
N TYR A 133 11.55 -11.28 -19.55
CA TYR A 133 11.65 -10.38 -18.39
C TYR A 133 12.41 -9.07 -18.67
N TYR A 134 13.26 -9.04 -19.71
CA TYR A 134 14.06 -7.87 -20.08
C TYR A 134 13.20 -6.61 -20.36
N TYR A 135 12.06 -6.79 -21.03
CA TYR A 135 11.12 -5.70 -21.34
C TYR A 135 10.43 -5.10 -20.11
N GLN A 136 10.37 -5.81 -18.98
CA GLN A 136 9.80 -5.30 -17.72
C GLN A 136 10.82 -4.50 -16.89
N LEU A 137 12.11 -4.80 -16.98
CA LEU A 137 13.16 -4.12 -16.21
C LEU A 137 13.66 -2.82 -16.83
N SER A 138 13.57 -2.65 -18.14
CA SER A 138 13.90 -1.38 -18.80
C SER A 138 13.04 -0.21 -18.28
N ASN A 139 11.79 -0.48 -17.90
CA ASN A 139 10.89 0.50 -17.26
C ASN A 139 11.23 0.78 -15.78
N LEU A 140 11.94 -0.13 -15.09
CA LEU A 140 12.33 0.04 -13.68
C LEU A 140 13.54 0.94 -13.48
N ARG A 141 14.43 1.05 -14.48
CA ARG A 141 15.58 1.99 -14.42
C ARG A 141 15.15 3.45 -14.24
N HIS A 142 13.97 3.82 -14.71
CA HIS A 142 13.41 5.17 -14.55
C HIS A 142 12.77 5.41 -13.17
N LEU A 143 12.39 4.35 -12.46
CA LEU A 143 11.70 4.38 -11.16
C LEU A 143 12.68 4.42 -9.97
N LEU A 144 13.92 3.96 -10.17
CA LEU A 144 14.95 3.95 -9.12
C LEU A 144 15.67 5.31 -8.95
N SER A 145 15.40 6.28 -9.82
CA SER A 145 16.01 7.62 -9.78
C SER A 145 15.14 8.70 -9.16
N GLU A 146 13.86 8.43 -8.89
CA GLU A 146 12.94 9.42 -8.29
C GLU A 146 12.42 8.94 -6.94
N GLU A 147 12.51 9.85 -5.98
CA GLU A 147 12.30 9.74 -4.53
C GLU A 147 11.31 8.65 -4.07
N ILE A 148 11.85 7.62 -3.43
CA ILE A 148 11.11 6.82 -2.46
C ILE A 148 11.08 7.65 -1.16
N VAL A 149 9.93 8.26 -0.88
CA VAL A 149 9.63 8.83 0.44
C VAL A 149 9.63 7.71 1.49
#